data_AF-A0A5M9MS12-F1
#
_entry.id   AF-A0A5M9MS12-F1
#
_cell.length_a   1.000
_cell.length_b   1.000
_cell.length_c   1.000
_cell.angle_alpha   90.00
_cell.angle_beta   90.00
_cell.angle_gamma   90.00
#
_symmetry.space_group_name_H-M   'P 1'
#
loop_
_entity.id
_entity.type
_entity.pdbx_description
1 polymer ?
#
loop_
_entity_poly.entity_id
_entity_poly.type
_entity_poly.pdbx_seq_one_letter_code
_entity_poly.pdbx_strand_id
1 'polypeptide(L)'
;MASTNSFSGHNYGVQIGSNPGTVINTFSEDPLDKLPIACGAEFSSYADQHEDNCLPGTRTELRETIAEWAVSPHGKCIFWLNGMAGTGKSTIARTVAKSFKENGQLGASFFFKRGEADRGNAKRLISTITRQLVTSHGDLAPLVSKAIKNDPNISQIS
;
A
#
# COMPACT_ATOMS: atom_id res chain seq x y z
N MET A 1 -0.13 35.98 -4.06
CA MET A 1 -0.97 35.12 -3.21
C MET A 1 -0.36 33.73 -3.24
N ALA A 2 0.35 33.35 -2.18
CA ALA A 2 0.90 32.00 -2.02
C ALA A 2 0.28 31.44 -0.74
N SER A 3 -0.46 30.34 -0.87
CA SER A 3 -1.03 29.60 0.26
C SER A 3 -0.17 28.38 0.51
N THR A 4 0.39 28.28 1.72
CA THR A 4 1.18 27.14 2.20
C THR A 4 0.24 26.13 2.85
N ASN A 5 0.23 24.88 2.37
CA ASN A 5 -0.52 23.79 2.99
C ASN A 5 0.25 23.19 4.18
N SER A 6 -0.49 22.98 5.27
CA SER A 6 -0.04 22.36 6.51
C SER A 6 0.07 20.84 6.38
N PHE A 7 1.18 20.25 6.85
CA PHE A 7 1.36 18.81 6.97
C PHE A 7 1.03 18.38 8.40
N SER A 8 0.14 17.38 8.55
CA SER A 8 -0.24 16.79 9.83
C SER A 8 0.86 15.82 10.30
N GLY A 9 1.63 16.22 11.30
CA GLY A 9 2.57 15.35 12.00
C GLY A 9 1.85 14.53 13.07
N HIS A 10 2.00 13.20 13.02
CA HIS A 10 1.60 12.32 14.11
C HIS A 10 2.65 12.39 15.23
N ASN A 11 2.34 13.16 16.27
CA ASN A 11 3.10 13.22 17.52
C ASN A 11 2.68 12.06 18.43
N TYR A 12 3.57 11.11 18.68
CA TYR A 12 3.45 10.20 19.83
C TYR A 12 4.24 10.80 21.01
N GLY A 13 3.54 10.94 22.14
CA GLY A 13 3.91 11.83 23.24
C GLY A 13 5.19 11.47 24.02
N VAL A 14 5.77 12.52 24.62
CA VAL A 14 6.87 12.47 25.58
C VAL A 14 6.28 12.35 27.00
N GLN A 15 6.72 11.37 27.78
CA GLN A 15 6.58 11.38 29.24
C GLN A 15 7.76 12.16 29.83
N ILE A 16 7.48 13.31 30.44
CA ILE A 16 8.47 14.15 31.12
C ILE A 16 8.67 13.61 32.54
N GLY A 17 9.76 12.88 32.77
CA GLY A 17 10.28 12.56 34.11
C GLY A 17 11.65 13.21 34.27
N SER A 18 11.76 14.17 35.20
CA SER A 18 12.94 14.99 35.41
C SER A 18 14.17 14.18 35.87
N ASN A 19 15.21 14.10 35.04
CA ASN A 19 16.58 13.78 35.45
C ASN A 19 17.58 14.58 34.61
N PRO A 20 18.55 15.30 35.20
CA PRO A 20 19.60 15.99 34.47
C PRO A 20 20.72 14.99 34.15
N GLY A 21 20.54 14.22 33.08
CA GLY A 21 21.53 13.24 32.64
C GLY A 21 21.25 12.82 31.21
N THR A 22 21.99 13.42 30.28
CA THR A 22 22.14 12.99 28.88
C THR A 22 20.83 12.75 28.12
N VAL A 23 20.32 13.79 27.46
CA VAL A 23 19.37 13.62 26.36
C VAL A 23 20.14 13.04 25.17
N ILE A 24 20.32 11.72 25.13
CA ILE A 24 20.58 11.06 23.85
C ILE A 24 19.27 11.14 23.07
N ASN A 25 19.18 12.13 22.19
CA ASN A 25 18.15 12.15 21.16
C ASN A 25 18.45 10.98 20.22
N THR A 26 18.05 9.78 20.63
CA THR A 26 18.18 8.56 19.85
C THR A 26 17.10 8.65 18.79
N PHE A 27 17.34 9.45 17.75
CA PHE A 27 16.65 9.34 16.49
C PHE A 27 17.04 7.99 15.89
N SER A 28 16.43 6.91 16.40
CA SER A 28 16.53 5.63 15.71
C SER A 28 15.75 5.81 14.42
N GLU A 29 16.45 5.92 13.29
CA GLU A 29 15.84 5.81 11.96
C GLU A 29 14.95 4.57 11.96
N ASP A 30 13.67 4.75 11.63
CA ASP A 30 12.77 3.62 11.43
C ASP A 30 13.32 2.82 10.22
N PRO A 31 13.70 1.54 10.39
CA PRO A 31 14.19 0.72 9.27
C PRO A 31 13.20 0.67 8.11
N LEU A 32 11.91 0.91 8.36
CA LEU A 32 10.86 0.96 7.35
C LEU A 32 11.03 2.13 6.36
N ASP A 33 11.70 3.21 6.75
CA ASP A 33 12.00 4.36 5.88
C ASP A 33 13.07 4.05 4.83
N LYS A 34 13.76 2.92 4.96
CA LYS A 34 14.74 2.45 3.99
C LYS A 34 14.11 1.64 2.85
N LEU A 35 12.83 1.28 2.95
CA LEU A 35 12.17 0.52 1.90
C LEU A 35 11.84 1.42 0.70
N PRO A 36 12.34 1.12 -0.51
CA PRO A 36 12.01 1.91 -1.69
C PRO A 36 10.54 1.71 -2.06
N ILE A 37 9.76 2.79 -2.12
CA ILE A 37 8.33 2.73 -2.47
C ILE A 37 8.08 3.26 -3.88
N ALA A 38 7.08 2.72 -4.57
CA ALA A 38 6.56 3.29 -5.80
C ALA A 38 5.47 4.31 -5.45
N CYS A 39 5.80 5.59 -5.55
CA CYS A 39 4.83 6.66 -5.31
C CYS A 39 3.62 6.51 -6.23
N GLY A 40 2.44 6.58 -5.62
CA GLY A 40 1.16 6.51 -6.31
C GLY A 40 0.75 5.13 -6.85
N ALA A 41 1.43 4.05 -6.45
CA ALA A 41 1.05 2.70 -6.86
C ALA A 41 -0.20 2.16 -6.13
N GLU A 42 -0.54 2.70 -4.96
CA GLU A 42 -1.77 2.34 -4.23
C GLU A 42 -3.01 2.83 -4.98
N PHE A 43 -4.11 2.05 -4.94
CA PHE A 43 -5.34 2.40 -5.66
C PHE A 43 -5.94 3.75 -5.25
N SER A 44 -5.76 4.18 -4.00
CA SER A 44 -6.26 5.48 -3.51
C SER A 44 -5.23 6.62 -3.63
N SER A 45 -4.20 6.43 -4.44
CA SER A 45 -3.27 7.49 -4.80
C SER A 45 -4.00 8.68 -5.43
N TYR A 46 -3.60 9.90 -5.07
CA TYR A 46 -4.09 11.12 -5.72
C TYR A 46 -3.88 11.12 -7.24
N ALA A 47 -2.82 10.48 -7.73
CA ALA A 47 -2.53 10.37 -9.16
C ALA A 47 -3.61 9.59 -9.93
N ASP A 48 -4.34 8.72 -9.23
CA ASP A 48 -5.29 7.78 -9.78
C ASP A 48 -6.75 8.23 -9.49
N GLN A 49 -6.95 9.40 -8.89
CA GLN A 49 -8.26 9.93 -8.47
C GLN A 49 -9.24 10.20 -9.63
N HIS A 50 -8.73 10.33 -10.86
CA HIS A 50 -9.51 10.55 -12.08
C HIS A 50 -9.75 9.25 -12.87
N GLU A 51 -9.25 8.11 -12.38
CA GLU A 51 -9.40 6.86 -13.11
C GLU A 51 -10.75 6.19 -12.83
N ASP A 52 -11.37 5.73 -13.91
CA ASP A 52 -12.74 5.26 -13.87
C ASP A 52 -12.89 3.96 -13.07
N ASN A 53 -13.99 3.89 -12.33
CA ASN A 53 -14.54 2.65 -11.80
C ASN A 53 -15.57 2.09 -12.78
N CYS A 54 -15.99 0.84 -12.57
CA CYS A 54 -17.11 0.28 -13.32
C CYS A 54 -18.34 1.16 -13.13
N LEU A 55 -19.07 1.38 -14.23
CA LEU A 55 -20.35 2.06 -14.17
C LEU A 55 -21.30 1.30 -13.23
N PRO A 56 -22.16 2.00 -12.47
CA PRO A 56 -23.15 1.35 -11.62
C PRO A 56 -23.96 0.30 -12.37
N GLY A 57 -24.19 -0.87 -11.74
CA GLY A 57 -24.95 -1.97 -12.34
C GLY A 57 -24.24 -2.77 -13.42
N THR A 58 -22.98 -2.47 -13.75
CA THR A 58 -22.20 -3.24 -14.73
C THR A 58 -21.27 -4.25 -14.06
N ARG A 59 -21.01 -5.37 -14.75
CA ARG A 59 -20.07 -6.43 -14.33
C ARG A 59 -20.36 -6.97 -12.92
N THR A 60 -21.61 -6.92 -12.48
CA THR A 60 -22.03 -7.26 -11.11
C THR A 60 -21.70 -8.71 -10.77
N GLU A 61 -22.10 -9.67 -11.61
CA GLU A 61 -21.83 -11.11 -11.41
C GLU A 61 -20.33 -11.41 -11.24
N LEU A 62 -19.49 -10.77 -12.06
CA LEU A 62 -18.03 -10.93 -11.97
C LEU A 62 -17.48 -10.35 -10.67
N ARG A 63 -17.98 -9.19 -10.23
CA ARG A 63 -17.57 -8.56 -8.98
C ARG A 63 -17.99 -9.41 -7.78
N GLU A 64 -19.19 -9.99 -7.81
CA GLU A 64 -19.67 -10.94 -6.80
C GLU A 64 -18.78 -12.17 -6.74
N THR A 65 -18.46 -12.76 -7.90
CA THR A 65 -17.52 -13.89 -7.99
C THR A 65 -16.16 -13.58 -7.36
N ILE A 66 -15.62 -12.37 -7.58
CA ILE A 66 -14.36 -11.94 -6.98
C ILE A 66 -14.50 -11.73 -5.46
N ALA A 67 -15.62 -11.18 -5.00
CA ALA A 67 -15.88 -10.97 -3.58
C ALA A 67 -15.98 -12.31 -2.83
N GLU A 68 -16.73 -13.26 -3.37
CA GLU A 68 -16.84 -14.63 -2.83
C GLU A 68 -15.49 -15.34 -2.79
N TRP A 69 -14.71 -15.21 -3.87
CA TRP A 69 -13.36 -15.74 -3.93
C TRP A 69 -12.47 -15.19 -2.80
N ALA A 70 -12.51 -13.88 -2.56
CA ALA A 70 -11.61 -13.22 -1.61
C ALA A 70 -11.86 -13.60 -0.15
N VAL A 71 -13.10 -13.96 0.21
CA VAL A 71 -13.47 -14.34 1.58
C VAL A 71 -13.49 -15.86 1.80
N SER A 72 -13.20 -16.66 0.77
CA SER A 72 -13.25 -18.11 0.87
C SER A 72 -12.07 -18.65 1.70
N PRO A 73 -12.32 -19.29 2.87
CA PRO A 73 -11.25 -19.76 3.76
C PRO A 73 -10.41 -20.90 3.15
N HIS A 74 -10.95 -21.59 2.15
CA HIS A 74 -10.28 -22.64 1.39
C HIS A 74 -10.10 -22.25 -0.09
N GLY A 75 -10.25 -20.96 -0.39
CA GLY A 75 -10.14 -20.41 -1.74
C GLY A 75 -8.71 -20.44 -2.29
N LYS A 76 -8.57 -20.17 -3.59
CA LYS A 76 -7.26 -19.99 -4.21
C LYS A 76 -6.63 -18.67 -3.76
N CYS A 77 -5.31 -18.62 -3.56
CA CYS A 77 -4.63 -17.37 -3.16
C CYS A 77 -4.55 -16.32 -4.29
N ILE A 78 -4.75 -16.70 -5.54
CA ILE A 78 -4.64 -15.82 -6.71
C ILE A 78 -5.92 -15.92 -7.54
N PHE A 79 -6.55 -14.76 -7.79
CA PHE A 79 -7.59 -14.61 -8.80
C PHE A 79 -6.98 -14.06 -10.09
N TRP A 80 -7.14 -14.79 -11.19
CA TRP A 80 -6.63 -14.36 -12.49
C TRP A 80 -7.75 -13.80 -13.37
N LEU A 81 -7.85 -12.47 -13.46
CA LEU A 81 -8.80 -11.80 -14.34
C LEU A 81 -8.22 -11.68 -15.76
N ASN A 82 -8.67 -12.53 -16.68
CA ASN A 82 -8.26 -12.52 -18.09
C ASN A 82 -9.34 -11.94 -19.01
N GLY A 83 -8.94 -11.56 -20.23
CA GLY A 83 -9.84 -11.01 -21.25
C GLY A 83 -9.10 -10.16 -22.27
N MET A 84 -9.78 -9.84 -23.38
CA MET A 84 -9.21 -9.05 -24.48
C MET A 84 -8.68 -7.68 -24.01
N ALA A 85 -7.71 -7.13 -24.74
CA ALA A 85 -7.25 -5.77 -24.48
C ALA A 85 -8.43 -4.78 -24.64
N GLY A 86 -8.45 -3.73 -23.81
CA GLY A 86 -9.51 -2.72 -23.85
C GLY A 86 -10.84 -3.08 -23.17
N THR A 87 -11.01 -4.29 -22.62
CA THR A 87 -12.28 -4.70 -21.98
C THR A 87 -12.49 -4.18 -20.54
N GLY A 88 -11.64 -3.27 -20.07
CA GLY A 88 -11.81 -2.65 -18.74
C GLY A 88 -11.35 -3.51 -17.55
N LYS A 89 -10.41 -4.46 -17.73
CA LYS A 89 -9.87 -5.26 -16.63
C LYS A 89 -9.31 -4.42 -15.48
N SER A 90 -8.54 -3.37 -15.79
CA SER A 90 -8.01 -2.45 -14.77
C SER A 90 -9.11 -1.69 -14.05
N THR A 91 -10.17 -1.29 -14.77
CA THR A 91 -11.38 -0.66 -14.22
C THR A 91 -12.09 -1.59 -13.23
N ILE A 92 -12.20 -2.89 -13.54
CA ILE A 92 -12.75 -3.90 -12.63
C ILE A 92 -11.87 -4.02 -11.39
N ALA A 93 -10.55 -4.15 -11.56
CA ALA A 93 -9.62 -4.26 -10.44
C ALA A 93 -9.69 -3.06 -9.48
N ARG A 94 -9.81 -1.83 -10.01
CA ARG A 94 -10.04 -0.61 -9.20
C ARG A 94 -11.33 -0.67 -8.43
N THR A 95 -12.42 -1.08 -9.09
CA THR A 95 -13.75 -1.17 -8.47
C THR A 95 -13.75 -2.18 -7.33
N VAL A 96 -13.08 -3.33 -7.52
CA VAL A 96 -12.90 -4.34 -6.48
C VAL A 96 -12.04 -3.79 -5.34
N ALA A 97 -10.90 -3.17 -5.64
CA ALA A 97 -10.02 -2.58 -4.63
C ALA A 97 -10.76 -1.52 -3.79
N LYS A 98 -11.55 -0.66 -4.44
CA LYS A 98 -12.42 0.31 -3.77
C LYS A 98 -13.40 -0.36 -2.82
N SER A 99 -14.14 -1.35 -3.30
CA SER A 99 -15.09 -2.11 -2.48
C SER A 99 -14.40 -2.78 -1.28
N PHE A 100 -13.22 -3.36 -1.48
CA PHE A 100 -12.48 -4.02 -0.40
C PHE A 100 -11.94 -3.01 0.62
N LYS A 101 -11.52 -1.82 0.20
CA LYS A 101 -11.13 -0.77 1.14
C LYS A 101 -12.33 -0.27 1.95
N GLU A 102 -13.47 -0.04 1.30
CA GLU A 102 -14.70 0.37 1.98
C GLU A 102 -15.18 -0.66 3.01
N ASN A 103 -14.93 -1.95 2.75
CA ASN A 103 -15.26 -3.04 3.66
C ASN A 103 -14.17 -3.36 4.69
N GLY A 104 -13.03 -2.66 4.69
CA GLY A 104 -11.89 -2.95 5.57
C GLY A 104 -11.16 -4.27 5.25
N GLN A 105 -11.31 -4.79 4.04
CA GLN A 105 -10.75 -6.06 3.56
C GLN A 105 -9.50 -5.88 2.68
N LEU A 106 -9.21 -4.65 2.23
CA LEU A 106 -8.02 -4.37 1.42
C LEU A 106 -6.77 -4.20 2.30
N GLY A 107 -5.91 -5.22 2.33
CA GLY A 107 -4.63 -5.13 3.06
C GLY A 107 -3.61 -4.19 2.40
N ALA A 108 -3.46 -4.29 1.08
CA ALA A 108 -2.58 -3.46 0.27
C ALA A 108 -2.97 -3.54 -1.22
N SER A 109 -2.48 -2.60 -2.03
CA SER A 109 -2.71 -2.57 -3.48
C SER A 109 -1.51 -2.04 -4.24
N PHE A 110 -1.33 -2.53 -5.48
CA PHE A 110 -0.31 -2.03 -6.40
C PHE A 110 -0.83 -2.05 -7.84
N PHE A 111 -0.90 -0.88 -8.47
CA PHE A 111 -1.31 -0.71 -9.85
C PHE A 111 -0.10 -0.36 -10.73
N PHE A 112 0.25 -1.30 -11.61
CA PHE A 112 1.28 -1.09 -12.62
C PHE A 112 0.85 -0.05 -13.64
N LYS A 113 1.79 0.82 -14.03
CA LYS A 113 1.59 1.85 -15.04
C LYS A 113 2.80 1.90 -15.97
N ARG A 114 2.57 1.54 -17.23
CA ARG A 114 3.63 1.48 -18.25
C ARG A 114 4.11 2.89 -18.58
N GLY A 115 5.43 3.09 -18.64
CA GLY A 115 6.05 4.39 -18.91
C GLY A 115 6.41 5.19 -17.65
N GLU A 116 6.01 4.74 -16.47
CA GLU A 116 6.47 5.31 -15.19
C GLU A 116 7.59 4.44 -14.62
N ALA A 117 8.73 5.04 -14.24
CA ALA A 117 9.94 4.31 -13.83
C ALA A 117 9.70 3.34 -12.67
N ASP A 118 8.90 3.77 -11.69
CA ASP A 118 8.70 3.04 -10.44
C ASP A 118 7.48 2.11 -10.45
N ARG A 119 6.54 2.32 -11.40
CA ARG A 119 5.30 1.55 -11.56
C ARG A 119 5.29 0.69 -12.83
N GLY A 120 6.32 0.77 -13.67
CA GLY A 120 6.40 0.05 -14.94
C GLY A 120 6.93 -1.38 -14.82
N ASN A 121 7.48 -1.76 -13.67
CA ASN A 121 8.03 -3.10 -13.40
C ASN A 121 7.81 -3.48 -11.92
N ALA A 122 8.16 -4.73 -11.58
CA ALA A 122 7.89 -5.30 -10.26
C ALA A 122 8.95 -4.96 -9.18
N LYS A 123 9.98 -4.17 -9.50
CA LYS A 123 11.12 -3.89 -8.61
C LYS A 123 10.70 -3.34 -7.25
N ARG A 124 9.69 -2.46 -7.23
CA ARG A 124 9.16 -1.84 -6.01
C ARG A 124 7.84 -2.44 -5.53
N LEU A 125 7.34 -3.51 -6.16
CA LEU A 125 6.06 -4.12 -5.81
C LEU A 125 6.06 -4.56 -4.35
N ILE A 126 7.00 -5.43 -3.99
CA ILE A 126 7.02 -6.07 -2.67
C ILE A 126 7.28 -5.05 -1.55
N SER A 127 8.27 -4.16 -1.73
CA SER A 127 8.58 -3.13 -0.73
C SER A 127 7.41 -2.16 -0.50
N THR A 128 6.68 -1.79 -1.56
CA THR A 128 5.50 -0.93 -1.46
C THR A 128 4.35 -1.65 -0.74
N ILE A 129 4.10 -2.91 -1.06
CA ILE A 129 3.08 -3.73 -0.36
C ILE A 129 3.44 -3.89 1.11
N THR A 130 4.70 -4.21 1.43
CA THR A 130 5.18 -4.31 2.81
C THR A 130 4.97 -3.02 3.59
N ARG A 131 5.30 -1.86 3.00
CA ARG A 131 5.08 -0.56 3.65
C ARG A 131 3.59 -0.31 3.92
N GLN A 132 2.71 -0.63 2.97
CA GLN A 132 1.26 -0.51 3.15
C GLN A 132 0.75 -1.42 4.28
N LEU A 133 1.17 -2.69 4.28
CA LEU A 133 0.76 -3.67 5.31
C LEU A 133 1.24 -3.30 6.71
N VAL A 134 2.46 -2.79 6.86
CA VAL A 134 2.94 -2.33 8.17
C VAL A 134 2.18 -1.09 8.64
N THR A 135 1.77 -0.22 7.70
CA THR A 135 0.99 0.98 8.02
C THR A 135 -0.43 0.61 8.47
N SER A 136 -1.05 -0.41 7.85
CA SER A 136 -2.38 -0.89 8.23
C SER A 136 -2.38 -1.84 9.44
N HIS A 137 -1.31 -2.61 9.61
CA HIS A 137 -1.11 -3.57 10.69
C HIS A 137 0.23 -3.32 11.39
N GLY A 138 0.22 -2.42 12.38
CA GLY A 138 1.42 -2.01 13.12
C GLY A 138 2.18 -3.17 13.79
N ASP A 139 1.50 -4.27 14.10
CA ASP A 139 2.10 -5.48 14.67
C ASP A 139 3.16 -6.13 13.76
N LEU A 140 3.13 -5.83 12.45
CA LEU A 140 4.14 -6.28 11.49
C LEU A 140 5.43 -5.45 11.53
N ALA A 141 5.40 -4.22 12.04
CA ALA A 141 6.55 -3.32 12.09
C ALA A 141 7.79 -3.94 12.74
N PRO A 142 7.72 -4.59 13.93
CA PRO A 142 8.90 -5.20 14.55
C PRO A 142 9.46 -6.37 13.73
N LEU A 143 8.59 -7.15 13.09
CA LEU A 143 8.99 -8.30 12.28
C LEU A 143 9.73 -7.85 11.02
N VAL A 144 9.17 -6.87 10.30
CA VAL A 144 9.78 -6.30 9.09
C VAL A 144 11.08 -5.58 9.44
N SER A 145 11.09 -4.79 10.51
CA SER A 145 12.30 -4.11 10.99
C SER A 145 13.42 -5.09 11.32
N LYS A 146 13.10 -6.22 11.95
CA LYS A 146 14.07 -7.29 12.24
C LYS A 146 14.61 -7.91 10.94
N ALA A 147 13.74 -8.17 9.96
CA ALA A 147 14.16 -8.71 8.67
C ALA A 147 15.14 -7.77 7.95
N ILE A 148 14.84 -6.47 7.88
CA ILE A 148 15.72 -5.46 7.25
C ILE A 148 17.06 -5.35 7.98
N LYS A 149 17.07 -5.42 9.32
CA LYS A 149 18.32 -5.39 10.11
C LYS A 149 19.19 -6.62 9.87
N ASN A 150 18.56 -7.78 9.66
CA ASN A 150 19.26 -9.04 9.43
C ASN A 150 19.80 -9.18 8.00
N ASP A 151 19.11 -8.61 7.01
CA ASP A 151 19.54 -8.59 5.62
C ASP A 151 19.42 -7.17 5.03
N PRO A 152 20.51 -6.39 5.04
CA PRO A 152 20.52 -5.03 4.52
C PRO A 152 20.18 -4.94 3.02
N ASN A 153 20.37 -6.02 2.24
CA ASN A 153 20.08 -6.03 0.80
C ASN A 153 18.59 -5.85 0.50
N ILE A 154 17.70 -6.16 1.46
CA ILE A 154 16.25 -5.97 1.34
C ILE A 154 15.89 -4.50 1.06
N SER A 155 16.66 -3.55 1.61
CA SER A 155 16.47 -2.12 1.38
C SER A 155 17.16 -1.60 0.11
N GLN A 156 18.04 -2.40 -0.51
CA GLN A 156 18.93 -1.98 -1.59
C GLN A 156 18.43 -2.40 -2.99
N ILE A 157 17.18 -2.84 -3.13
CA ILE A 157 16.66 -3.44 -4.37
C ILE A 157 16.89 -2.48 -5.58
N SER A 158 17.83 -2.89 -6.43
CA SER A 158 18.31 -2.26 -7.69
C SER A 158 17.52 -2.68 -8.92
#